data_AF-A0A968XAI5-F1
#
_entry.id   AF-A0A968XAI5-F1
#
_cell.length_a   1.000
_cell.length_b   1.000
_cell.length_c   1.000
_cell.angle_alpha   90.00
_cell.angle_beta   90.00
_cell.angle_gamma   90.00
#
_symmetry.space_group_name_H-M   'P 1'
#
loop_
_entity.id
_entity.type
_entity.pdbx_description
1 polymer ?
#
loop_
_entity_poly.entity_id
_entity_poly.type
_entity_poly.pdbx_seq_one_letter_code
_entity_poly.pdbx_strand_id
1 'polypeptide(L)'
;MLATPSRADLLTTIAQQQQQIQALQNQLADYQTLIETNRQREQELIDLKTRVISRTSHEFRTPLAIIASSAAILRDYYDRLDDEKRHHHLVCIEAYIQHITHLLDNILFLNQATSEQLPHISIPLAIESPAQSTQPLLNRSV
;
A
#
# COMPACT_ATOMS: atom_id res chain seq x y z
N MET A 1 21.59 22.73 -53.21
CA MET A 1 22.19 21.39 -53.40
C MET A 1 21.89 20.57 -52.15
N LEU A 2 20.79 19.80 -52.14
CA LEU A 2 20.51 18.86 -51.06
C LEU A 2 21.22 17.56 -51.42
N ALA A 3 22.20 17.15 -50.61
CA ALA A 3 22.86 15.87 -50.76
C ALA A 3 21.81 14.78 -50.51
N THR A 4 21.39 14.08 -51.58
CA THR A 4 20.52 12.92 -51.45
C THR A 4 21.28 11.82 -50.73
N PRO A 5 20.76 11.30 -49.60
CA PRO A 5 21.46 10.25 -48.84
C PRO A 5 21.67 9.02 -49.73
N SER A 6 22.83 8.37 -49.56
CA SER A 6 23.15 7.14 -50.30
C SER A 6 22.22 6.01 -49.85
N ARG A 7 21.94 5.05 -50.74
CA ARG A 7 21.18 3.84 -50.39
C ARG A 7 21.78 3.09 -49.19
N ALA A 8 23.10 3.14 -49.02
CA ALA A 8 23.80 2.54 -47.88
C ALA A 8 23.49 3.28 -46.55
N ASP A 9 23.38 4.60 -46.58
CA ASP A 9 23.06 5.42 -45.41
C ASP A 9 21.62 5.15 -44.93
N LEU A 10 20.69 5.01 -45.88
CA LEU A 10 19.29 4.69 -45.59
C LEU A 10 19.14 3.30 -44.95
N LEU A 11 19.83 2.27 -45.47
CA LEU A 11 19.78 0.92 -44.91
C LEU A 11 20.38 0.87 -43.50
N THR A 12 21.45 1.61 -43.27
CA THR A 12 22.08 1.72 -41.94
C THR A 12 21.16 2.40 -40.94
N THR A 13 20.49 3.48 -41.36
CA THR A 13 19.51 4.19 -40.53
C THR A 13 18.32 3.29 -40.16
N ILE A 14 17.78 2.53 -41.11
CA ILE A 14 16.68 1.59 -40.87
C ILE A 14 17.11 0.50 -39.88
N ALA A 15 18.31 -0.06 -40.03
CA ALA A 15 18.83 -1.07 -39.12
C ALA A 15 19.02 -0.52 -37.69
N GLN A 16 19.54 0.70 -37.54
CA GLN A 16 19.63 1.38 -36.24
C GLN A 16 18.26 1.62 -35.61
N GLN A 17 17.29 2.10 -36.39
CA GLN A 17 15.92 2.31 -35.90
C GLN A 17 15.28 0.99 -35.46
N GLN A 18 15.46 -0.09 -36.22
CA GLN A 18 14.98 -1.42 -35.83
C GLN A 18 15.63 -1.92 -34.53
N GLN A 19 16.94 -1.74 -34.36
CA GLN A 19 17.61 -2.09 -33.11
C GLN A 19 17.08 -1.26 -31.93
N GLN A 20 16.82 0.03 -32.13
CA GLN A 20 16.30 0.89 -31.07
C GLN A 20 14.85 0.53 -30.69
N ILE A 21 14.00 0.21 -31.67
CA ILE A 21 12.64 -0.29 -31.41
C ILE A 21 12.70 -1.59 -30.61
N GLN A 22 13.59 -2.51 -30.98
CA GLN A 22 13.75 -3.77 -30.25
C GLN A 22 14.21 -3.55 -28.80
N ALA A 23 15.16 -2.63 -28.59
CA ALA A 23 15.62 -2.27 -27.25
C ALA A 23 14.47 -1.69 -26.40
N LEU A 24 13.67 -0.78 -26.97
CA LEU A 24 12.49 -0.22 -26.30
C LEU A 24 11.44 -1.30 -25.98
N GLN A 25 11.22 -2.24 -26.88
CA GLN A 25 10.28 -3.35 -26.66
C GLN A 25 10.72 -4.24 -25.49
N ASN A 26 12.01 -4.57 -25.41
CA ASN A 26 12.55 -5.36 -24.30
C ASN A 26 12.38 -4.61 -22.97
N GLN A 27 12.71 -3.31 -22.96
CA GLN A 27 12.54 -2.48 -21.78
C GLN A 27 11.08 -2.37 -21.32
N LEU A 28 10.12 -2.29 -22.26
CA LEU A 28 8.69 -2.32 -21.92
C LEU A 28 8.27 -3.66 -21.31
N ALA A 29 8.79 -4.79 -21.81
CA ALA A 29 8.51 -6.10 -21.25
C ALA A 29 9.05 -6.25 -19.82
N ASP A 30 10.25 -5.72 -19.56
CA ASP A 30 10.84 -5.70 -18.22
C ASP A 30 9.98 -4.86 -17.26
N TYR A 31 9.52 -3.68 -17.68
CA TYR A 31 8.62 -2.86 -16.87
C TYR A 31 7.28 -3.52 -16.60
N GLN A 32 6.68 -4.18 -17.60
CA GLN A 32 5.43 -4.92 -17.41
C GLN A 32 5.59 -6.03 -16.36
N THR A 33 6.70 -6.77 -16.42
CA THR A 33 7.02 -7.82 -15.46
C THR A 33 7.20 -7.26 -14.05
N LEU A 34 7.90 -6.13 -13.93
CA LEU A 34 8.08 -5.44 -12.65
C LEU A 34 6.74 -4.95 -12.07
N ILE A 35 5.88 -4.36 -12.89
CA ILE A 35 4.56 -3.88 -12.47
C ILE A 35 3.71 -5.04 -11.98
N GLU A 36 3.64 -6.15 -12.72
CA GLU A 36 2.82 -7.29 -12.30
C GLU A 36 3.34 -7.94 -11.01
N THR A 37 4.67 -8.03 -10.86
CA THR A 37 5.29 -8.52 -9.62
C THR A 37 4.93 -7.63 -8.42
N ASN A 38 4.98 -6.30 -8.59
CA ASN A 38 4.58 -5.37 -7.54
C ASN A 38 3.08 -5.48 -7.23
N ARG A 39 2.23 -5.63 -8.24
CA ARG A 39 0.79 -5.77 -8.07
C ARG A 39 0.42 -7.04 -7.31
N GLN A 40 1.11 -8.15 -7.58
CA GLN A 40 0.95 -9.40 -6.83
C GLN A 40 1.34 -9.21 -5.37
N ARG A 41 2.48 -8.57 -5.11
CA ARG A 41 2.94 -8.27 -3.74
C ARG A 41 1.97 -7.34 -2.99
N GLU A 42 1.44 -6.33 -3.67
CA GLU A 42 0.42 -5.43 -3.10
C GLU A 42 -0.86 -6.19 -2.76
N GLN A 43 -1.31 -7.09 -3.64
CA GLN A 43 -2.48 -7.92 -3.39
C GLN A 43 -2.27 -8.85 -2.19
N GLU A 44 -1.09 -9.48 -2.07
CA GLU A 44 -0.74 -10.31 -0.90
C GLU A 44 -0.79 -9.51 0.41
N LEU A 45 -0.30 -8.27 0.40
CA LEU A 45 -0.36 -7.37 1.56
C LEU A 45 -1.80 -6.97 1.91
N ILE A 46 -2.64 -6.67 0.90
CA ILE A 46 -4.06 -6.37 1.09
C ILE A 46 -4.80 -7.57 1.71
N ASP A 47 -4.53 -8.77 1.20
CA ASP A 47 -5.14 -10.00 1.71
C ASP A 47 -4.70 -10.28 3.15
N LEU A 48 -3.42 -10.09 3.46
CA LEU A 48 -2.91 -10.22 4.83
C LEU A 48 -3.57 -9.21 5.77
N LYS A 49 -3.64 -7.93 5.37
CA LYS A 49 -4.29 -6.87 6.14
C LYS A 49 -5.76 -7.19 6.41
N THR A 50 -6.47 -7.65 5.39
CA THR A 50 -7.89 -8.04 5.49
C THR A 50 -8.08 -9.17 6.49
N ARG A 51 -7.23 -10.19 6.42
CA ARG A 51 -7.27 -11.35 7.32
C ARG A 51 -7.01 -10.98 8.78
N VAL A 52 -6.05 -10.09 9.02
CA VAL A 52 -5.75 -9.54 10.35
C VAL A 52 -6.96 -8.79 10.89
N ILE A 53 -7.51 -7.83 10.14
CA ILE A 53 -8.66 -7.03 10.57
C ILE A 53 -9.87 -7.93 10.88
N SER A 54 -10.16 -8.90 10.02
CA SER A 54 -11.25 -9.85 10.23
C SER A 54 -11.06 -10.67 11.51
N ARG A 55 -9.86 -11.24 11.70
CA ARG A 55 -9.55 -12.03 12.89
C ARG A 55 -9.67 -11.20 14.16
N THR A 56 -9.03 -10.02 14.21
CA THR A 56 -9.08 -9.18 15.41
C THR A 56 -10.49 -8.65 15.68
N SER A 57 -11.30 -8.40 14.64
CA SER A 57 -12.72 -8.06 14.79
C SER A 57 -13.51 -9.15 15.53
N HIS A 58 -13.23 -10.41 15.24
CA HIS A 58 -13.83 -11.53 15.98
C HIS A 58 -13.29 -11.61 17.42
N GLU A 59 -11.99 -11.42 17.60
CA GLU A 59 -11.36 -11.41 18.92
C GLU A 59 -11.87 -10.28 19.82
N PHE A 60 -12.34 -9.15 19.26
CA PHE A 60 -13.02 -8.09 20.02
C PHE A 60 -14.44 -8.44 20.46
N ARG A 61 -15.19 -9.24 19.69
CA ARG A 61 -16.61 -9.52 19.99
C ARG A 61 -16.78 -10.28 21.31
N THR A 62 -15.89 -11.23 21.60
CA THR A 62 -15.93 -12.04 22.82
C THR A 62 -15.82 -11.20 24.11
N PRO A 63 -14.76 -10.39 24.32
CA PRO A 63 -14.64 -9.57 25.52
C PRO A 63 -15.76 -8.53 25.62
N LEU A 64 -16.21 -7.95 24.49
CA LEU A 64 -17.37 -7.05 24.48
C LEU A 64 -18.66 -7.73 24.95
N ALA A 65 -18.91 -8.97 24.51
CA ALA A 65 -20.07 -9.75 24.96
C ALA A 65 -20.00 -10.05 26.47
N ILE A 66 -18.81 -10.33 27.00
CA ILE A 66 -18.61 -10.60 28.42
C ILE A 66 -18.82 -9.33 29.27
N ILE A 67 -18.29 -8.18 28.82
CA ILE A 67 -18.53 -6.88 29.45
C ILE A 67 -20.03 -6.58 29.46
N ALA A 68 -20.71 -6.73 28.32
CA ALA A 68 -22.14 -6.47 28.21
C ALA A 68 -22.96 -7.40 29.12
N SER A 69 -22.59 -8.68 29.20
CA SER A 69 -23.25 -9.64 30.08
C SER A 69 -23.05 -9.30 31.56
N SER A 70 -21.83 -8.98 31.98
CA SER A 70 -21.54 -8.58 33.36
C SER A 70 -22.26 -7.28 33.74
N ALA A 71 -22.29 -6.31 32.83
CA ALA A 71 -23.03 -5.07 33.02
C ALA A 71 -24.55 -5.31 33.12
N ALA A 72 -25.11 -6.20 32.30
CA ALA A 72 -26.52 -6.57 32.38
C ALA A 72 -26.86 -7.28 33.71
N ILE A 73 -26.00 -8.18 34.18
CA ILE A 73 -26.19 -8.86 35.47
C ILE A 73 -26.19 -7.84 36.62
N LEU A 74 -25.22 -6.93 36.62
CA LEU A 74 -25.16 -5.85 37.62
C LEU A 74 -26.40 -4.96 37.56
N ARG A 75 -26.87 -4.58 36.36
CA ARG A 75 -28.04 -3.71 36.19
C ARG A 75 -29.34 -4.38 36.63
N ASP A 76 -29.55 -5.63 36.24
CA ASP A 76 -30.85 -6.30 36.36
C ASP A 76 -31.00 -7.05 37.70
N TYR A 77 -29.88 -7.36 38.38
CA TYR A 77 -29.87 -8.16 39.61
C TYR A 77 -29.08 -7.53 40.77
N TYR A 78 -28.74 -6.23 40.71
CA TYR A 78 -27.88 -5.55 41.69
C TYR A 78 -28.21 -5.88 43.15
N ASP A 79 -29.46 -5.66 43.56
CA ASP A 79 -29.91 -5.82 44.95
C ASP A 79 -29.96 -7.30 45.39
N ARG A 80 -29.98 -8.23 44.42
CA ARG A 80 -30.01 -9.68 44.66
C ARG A 80 -28.62 -10.30 44.73
N LEU A 81 -27.58 -9.55 44.35
CA LEU A 81 -26.19 -9.98 44.42
C LEU A 81 -25.60 -9.58 45.77
N ASP A 82 -24.76 -10.44 46.32
CA ASP A 82 -23.88 -10.09 47.44
C ASP A 82 -22.73 -9.19 46.96
N ASP A 83 -22.06 -8.53 47.89
CA ASP A 83 -21.00 -7.58 47.58
C ASP A 83 -19.82 -8.23 46.86
N GLU A 84 -19.50 -9.50 47.16
CA GLU A 84 -18.45 -10.25 46.47
C GLU A 84 -18.77 -10.45 44.99
N LYS A 85 -20.00 -10.85 44.64
CA LYS A 85 -20.43 -11.01 43.24
C LYS A 85 -20.48 -9.68 42.51
N ARG A 86 -20.93 -8.61 43.16
CA ARG A 86 -20.91 -7.26 42.56
C ARG A 86 -19.48 -6.86 42.22
N HIS A 87 -18.57 -7.03 43.17
CA HIS A 87 -17.15 -6.75 42.96
C HIS A 87 -16.55 -7.61 41.85
N HIS A 88 -16.87 -8.91 41.81
CA HIS A 88 -16.42 -9.80 40.75
C HIS A 88 -16.82 -9.33 39.35
N HIS A 89 -18.08 -8.92 39.16
CA HIS A 89 -18.51 -8.40 37.85
C HIS A 89 -17.83 -7.07 37.48
N LEU A 90 -17.56 -6.19 38.44
CA LEU A 90 -16.81 -4.95 38.19
C LEU A 90 -15.37 -5.24 37.78
N VAL A 91 -14.66 -6.11 38.51
CA VAL A 91 -13.29 -6.54 38.16
C VAL A 91 -13.26 -7.23 36.80
N CYS A 92 -14.26 -8.06 36.50
CA CYS A 92 -14.40 -8.70 35.19
C CYS A 92 -14.52 -7.66 34.06
N ILE A 93 -15.36 -6.65 34.23
CA ILE A 93 -15.52 -5.55 33.27
C ILE A 93 -14.18 -4.83 33.06
N GLU A 94 -13.49 -4.44 34.14
CA GLU A 94 -12.20 -3.75 34.07
C GLU A 94 -11.13 -4.58 33.35
N ALA A 95 -11.01 -5.87 33.69
CA ALA A 95 -10.05 -6.77 33.06
C ALA A 95 -10.30 -6.93 31.56
N TYR A 96 -11.55 -7.05 31.13
CA TYR A 96 -11.88 -7.18 29.71
C TYR A 96 -11.76 -5.86 28.94
N ILE A 97 -11.95 -4.70 29.58
CA ILE A 97 -11.62 -3.41 28.98
C ILE A 97 -10.11 -3.33 28.72
N GLN A 98 -9.27 -3.68 29.71
CA GLN A 98 -7.81 -3.72 29.52
C GLN A 98 -7.41 -4.69 28.40
N HIS A 99 -8.06 -5.85 28.33
CA HIS A 99 -7.82 -6.81 27.25
C HIS A 99 -8.12 -6.22 25.87
N ILE A 100 -9.23 -5.50 25.71
CA ILE A 100 -9.58 -4.81 24.46
C ILE A 100 -8.56 -3.72 24.13
N THR A 101 -8.11 -2.95 25.13
CA THR A 101 -7.06 -1.93 24.93
C THR A 101 -5.77 -2.55 24.39
N HIS A 102 -5.32 -3.67 24.96
CA HIS A 102 -4.15 -4.39 24.44
C HIS A 102 -4.35 -4.93 23.02
N LEU A 103 -5.55 -5.42 22.69
CA LEU A 103 -5.86 -5.85 21.32
C LEU A 103 -5.80 -4.66 20.33
N LEU A 104 -6.20 -3.45 20.73
CA LEU A 104 -6.06 -2.25 19.91
C LEU A 104 -4.60 -1.85 19.70
N ASP A 105 -3.77 -1.90 20.75
CA ASP A 105 -2.34 -1.61 20.65
C ASP A 105 -1.64 -2.56 19.65
N ASN A 106 -2.01 -3.84 19.65
CA ASN A 106 -1.49 -4.83 18.70
C ASN A 106 -1.83 -4.48 17.24
N ILE A 107 -3.04 -3.95 16.97
CA ILE A 107 -3.41 -3.48 15.63
C ILE A 107 -2.58 -2.26 15.22
N LEU A 108 -2.38 -1.31 16.14
CA LEU A 108 -1.58 -0.11 15.86
C LEU A 108 -0.12 -0.44 15.58
N PHE A 109 0.44 -1.41 16.31
CA PHE A 109 1.79 -1.92 16.06
C PHE A 109 1.91 -2.60 14.68
N LEU A 110 0.93 -3.44 14.31
CA LEU A 110 0.91 -4.08 12.99
C LEU A 110 0.82 -3.06 11.86
N ASN A 111 0.00 -2.00 12.00
CA ASN A 111 -0.08 -0.95 10.98
C ASN A 111 1.25 -0.20 10.81
N GLN A 112 1.93 0.14 11.91
CA GLN A 112 3.24 0.80 11.86
C GLN A 112 4.30 -0.09 11.19
N ALA A 113 4.37 -1.37 11.57
CA ALA A 113 5.30 -2.32 10.96
C ALA A 113 5.06 -2.51 9.45
N THR A 114 3.80 -2.52 8.99
CA THR A 114 3.49 -2.60 7.56
C THR A 114 3.74 -1.29 6.80
N SER A 115 3.71 -0.15 7.49
CA SER A 115 3.94 1.17 6.88
C SER A 115 5.44 1.46 6.68
N GLU A 116 6.31 0.94 7.55
CA GLU A 116 7.78 1.05 7.39
C GLU A 116 8.33 0.07 6.33
N GLN A 117 7.57 -0.97 5.97
CA GLN A 117 7.91 -1.92 4.92
C GLN A 117 7.40 -1.54 3.53
N LEU A 118 6.80 -0.36 3.36
CA LEU A 118 6.62 0.20 2.03
C LEU A 118 8.01 0.70 1.58
N PRO A 119 8.74 0.01 0.69
CA PRO A 119 9.83 0.66 0.00
C PRO A 119 9.24 1.92 -0.60
N HIS A 120 9.77 3.06 -0.18
CA HIS A 120 9.56 4.32 -0.86
C HIS A 120 10.13 4.12 -2.27
N ILE A 121 9.33 3.60 -3.20
CA ILE A 121 9.71 3.46 -4.60
C ILE A 121 9.63 4.89 -5.13
N SER A 122 10.72 5.62 -4.91
CA SER A 122 11.06 6.77 -5.70
C SER A 122 11.16 6.26 -7.13
N ILE A 123 10.09 6.43 -7.91
CA ILE A 123 10.17 6.33 -9.36
C ILE A 123 11.26 7.33 -9.74
N PRO A 124 12.41 6.92 -10.31
CA PRO A 124 13.32 7.87 -10.90
C PRO A 124 12.58 8.40 -12.12
N LEU A 125 11.82 9.49 -11.95
CA LEU A 125 11.44 10.37 -13.02
C LEU A 125 12.73 11.04 -13.50
N ALA A 126 13.55 10.29 -14.22
CA ALA A 126 14.49 10.85 -15.17
C ALA A 126 13.64 11.36 -16.34
N ILE A 127 12.93 12.47 -16.10
CA ILE A 127 12.63 13.38 -17.18
C ILE A 127 13.99 13.95 -17.53
N GLU A 128 14.69 13.33 -18.49
CA GLU A 128 15.71 14.06 -19.22
C GLU A 128 14.98 15.27 -19.82
N SER A 129 15.16 16.40 -19.15
CA SER A 129 14.79 17.69 -19.68
C SER A 129 15.38 17.75 -21.10
N PRO A 130 14.59 18.03 -22.15
CA PRO A 130 15.16 18.45 -23.41
C PRO A 130 15.80 19.82 -23.15
N ALA A 131 17.06 19.78 -22.71
CA ALA A 131 17.91 20.94 -22.64
C ALA A 131 18.00 21.51 -24.05
N GLN A 132 17.34 22.67 -24.22
CA GLN A 132 17.88 23.80 -24.97
C GLN A 132 18.49 23.44 -26.33
N SER A 133 17.64 23.26 -27.33
CA SER A 133 18.04 23.39 -28.74
C SER A 133 16.92 24.03 -29.56
N THR A 134 16.32 25.10 -29.04
CA THR A 134 15.64 26.08 -29.88
C THR A 134 16.65 27.15 -30.26
N GLN A 135 17.39 26.91 -31.35
CA GLN A 135 18.03 27.99 -32.08
C GLN A 135 16.94 28.97 -32.55
N PRO A 136 17.15 30.30 -32.41
CA PRO A 136 16.14 31.27 -32.81
C PRO A 136 16.10 31.37 -34.33
N LEU A 137 14.97 30.99 -34.94
CA LEU A 137 14.62 31.44 -36.28
C LEU A 137 14.25 32.92 -36.20
N LEU A 138 15.25 33.80 -36.32
CA LEU A 138 15.04 35.21 -36.53
C LEU A 138 14.54 35.42 -37.95
N ASN A 139 13.22 35.37 -38.13
CA ASN A 139 12.56 35.94 -39.29
C ASN A 139 12.39 37.44 -39.05
N ARG A 140 13.18 38.27 -39.72
CA ARG A 140 12.75 39.62 -40.08
C ARG A 140 13.39 40.04 -41.39
N SER A 141 12.64 39.84 -42.46
CA SER A 141 12.77 40.62 -43.68
C SER A 141 12.58 42.10 -43.36
N VAL A 142 13.61 42.90 -43.65
CA VAL A 142 13.51 44.16 -44.40
C VAL A 142 14.60 44.11 -45.46
#